data_AF-A0A929WHS9-F1
#
_entry.id   AF-A0A929WHS9-F1
#
_cell.length_a   1.000
_cell.length_b   1.000
_cell.length_c   1.000
_cell.angle_alpha   90.00
_cell.angle_beta   90.00
_cell.angle_gamma   90.00
#
_symmetry.space_group_name_H-M   'P 1'
#
loop_
_entity.id
_entity.type
_entity.pdbx_description
1 polymer ?
#
loop_
_entity_poly.entity_id
_entity_poly.type
_entity_poly.pdbx_seq_one_letter_code
_entity_poly.pdbx_strand_id
1 'polypeptide(L)'
;RQLEAGKSVREIAAARGGTEQTVSNYLLPALLTGRIELDDLYPADHVRRVRHYLRDHDHSRDDDTPVSLTAIREAVGGDISFDTIRTVRAVVRAER
;
A
#
# COMPACT_ATOMS: atom_id res chain seq x y z
N ARG A 1 -3.06 21.95 -7.00
CA ARG A 1 -2.14 21.62 -5.88
C ARG A 1 -1.43 20.34 -6.26
N GLN A 2 -0.23 20.46 -6.83
CA GLN A 2 0.64 19.33 -7.11
C GLN A 2 0.86 18.60 -5.79
N LEU A 3 0.40 17.36 -5.71
CA LEU A 3 0.99 16.42 -4.77
C LEU A 3 2.49 16.42 -5.10
N GLU A 4 3.29 16.66 -4.08
CA GLU A 4 4.71 16.98 -4.18
C GLU A 4 5.42 15.82 -4.91
N ALA A 5 5.60 15.98 -6.22
CA ALA A 5 6.06 14.91 -7.10
C ALA A 5 7.43 14.43 -6.64
N GLY A 6 7.57 13.11 -6.47
CA GLY A 6 8.80 12.46 -6.03
C GLY A 6 9.01 12.38 -4.52
N LYS A 7 8.04 12.78 -3.68
CA LYS A 7 8.09 12.54 -2.23
C LYS A 7 7.34 11.27 -1.85
N SER A 8 7.94 10.48 -0.97
CA SER A 8 7.31 9.34 -0.31
C SER A 8 6.20 9.77 0.65
N VAL A 9 5.32 8.83 1.00
CA VAL A 9 4.27 9.03 2.02
C VAL A 9 4.84 9.52 3.35
N ARG A 10 6.00 8.99 3.74
CA ARG A 10 6.73 9.39 4.95
C ARG A 10 7.15 10.86 4.91
N GLU A 11 7.71 11.30 3.79
CA GLU A 11 8.15 12.69 3.61
C GLU A 11 6.98 13.67 3.57
N ILE A 12 5.87 13.29 2.92
CA ILE A 12 4.65 14.09 2.88
C ILE A 12 4.05 14.22 4.29
N ALA A 13 4.02 13.12 5.05
CA ALA A 13 3.52 13.12 6.43
C ALA A 13 4.35 14.05 7.33
N ALA A 14 5.68 13.95 7.24
CA ALA A 14 6.61 14.81 7.97
C ALA A 14 6.44 16.29 7.60
N ALA A 15 6.33 16.61 6.30
CA ALA A 15 6.18 17.99 5.83
C ALA A 15 4.85 18.63 6.25
N ARG A 16 3.80 17.83 6.45
CA ARG A 16 2.44 18.31 6.75
C ARG A 16 2.05 18.17 8.23
N GLY A 17 2.92 17.63 9.08
CA GLY A 17 2.62 17.36 10.49
C GLY A 17 1.52 16.31 10.69
N GLY A 18 1.42 15.34 9.79
CA GLY A 18 0.41 14.28 9.81
C GLY A 18 0.99 12.88 9.99
N THR A 19 0.12 11.86 10.00
CA THR A 19 0.53 10.45 10.00
C THR A 19 0.61 9.91 8.57
N GLU A 20 1.47 8.91 8.35
CA GLU A 20 1.55 8.19 7.07
C GLU A 20 0.18 7.64 6.66
N GLN A 21 -0.61 7.10 7.61
CA GLN A 21 -1.96 6.60 7.35
C GLN A 21 -2.91 7.68 6.80
N THR A 22 -2.87 8.89 7.34
CA THR A 22 -3.69 10.01 6.84
C THR A 22 -3.29 10.39 5.42
N VAL A 23 -1.99 10.39 5.13
CA VAL A 23 -1.47 10.65 3.79
C VAL A 23 -1.88 9.53 2.82
N SER A 24 -1.69 8.27 3.18
CA SER A 24 -2.11 7.11 2.39
C SER A 24 -3.60 7.15 2.07
N ASN A 25 -4.46 7.45 3.06
CA ASN A 25 -5.90 7.60 2.85
C ASN A 25 -6.23 8.72 1.87
N TYR A 26 -5.52 9.85 1.94
CA TYR A 26 -5.70 10.97 1.03
C TYR A 26 -5.26 10.64 -0.41
N LEU A 27 -4.20 9.84 -0.55
CA LEU A 27 -3.63 9.45 -1.85
C LEU A 27 -4.31 8.23 -2.47
N LEU A 28 -5.01 7.42 -1.69
CA LEU A 28 -5.64 6.18 -2.14
C LEU A 28 -6.53 6.34 -3.38
N PRO A 29 -7.40 7.37 -3.51
CA PRO A 29 -8.19 7.54 -4.73
C PRO A 29 -7.34 7.78 -5.99
N ALA A 30 -6.19 8.44 -5.87
CA ALA A 30 -5.27 8.66 -6.99
C ALA A 30 -4.53 7.37 -7.37
N LEU A 31 -4.12 6.58 -6.38
CA LEU A 31 -3.55 5.25 -6.58
C LEU A 31 -4.53 4.30 -7.27
N LEU A 32 -5.79 4.25 -6.80
CA LEU A 32 -6.83 3.39 -7.37
C LEU A 32 -7.22 3.75 -8.81
N THR A 33 -6.93 4.97 -9.25
CA THR A 33 -7.22 5.45 -10.61
C THR A 33 -5.99 5.45 -11.52
N GLY A 34 -4.85 4.93 -11.05
CA GLY A 34 -3.59 4.90 -11.81
C GLY A 34 -3.00 6.29 -12.08
N ARG A 35 -3.40 7.33 -11.32
CA ARG A 35 -2.85 8.69 -11.47
C ARG A 35 -1.48 8.83 -10.80
N ILE A 36 -1.19 7.95 -9.84
CA ILE A 36 0.07 7.84 -9.10
C ILE A 36 0.34 6.35 -8.95
N GLU A 37 1.60 5.92 -9.07
CA GLU A 37 2.00 4.54 -8.87
C GLU A 37 2.37 4.27 -7.40
N LEU A 38 2.21 3.03 -6.93
CA LEU A 38 2.65 2.63 -5.58
C LEU A 38 4.15 2.88 -5.37
N ASP A 39 4.95 2.63 -6.41
CA ASP A 39 6.41 2.76 -6.38
C ASP A 39 6.88 4.23 -6.29
N ASP A 40 5.99 5.19 -6.56
CA ASP A 40 6.27 6.63 -6.37
C ASP A 40 6.17 7.05 -4.89
N LEU A 41 5.49 6.25 -4.06
CA LEU A 41 5.05 6.64 -2.73
C LEU A 41 5.63 5.79 -1.60
N TYR A 42 5.92 4.52 -1.90
CA TYR A 42 6.40 3.53 -0.95
C TYR A 42 7.73 2.93 -1.42
N PRO A 43 8.57 2.42 -0.49
CA PRO A 43 9.80 1.71 -0.89
C PRO A 43 9.47 0.56 -1.83
N ALA A 44 10.11 0.52 -3.01
CA ALA A 44 9.85 -0.45 -4.06
C ALA A 44 9.97 -1.91 -3.57
N ASP A 45 10.92 -2.18 -2.66
CA ASP A 45 11.06 -3.51 -2.06
C ASP A 45 9.84 -3.93 -1.21
N HIS A 46 9.24 -2.99 -0.47
CA HIS A 46 8.04 -3.25 0.32
C HIS A 46 6.85 -3.56 -0.59
N VAL A 47 6.66 -2.74 -1.63
CA VAL A 47 5.60 -2.92 -2.63
C VAL A 47 5.76 -4.28 -3.32
N ARG A 48 6.97 -4.62 -3.76
CA ARG A 48 7.28 -5.91 -4.40
C ARG A 48 6.96 -7.10 -3.51
N ARG A 49 7.41 -7.10 -2.24
CA ARG A 49 7.17 -8.20 -1.30
C ARG A 49 5.66 -8.41 -1.05
N VAL A 50 4.91 -7.33 -0.83
CA VAL A 50 3.46 -7.41 -0.61
C VAL A 50 2.71 -7.83 -1.88
N ARG A 51 3.03 -7.27 -3.06
CA ARG A 51 2.43 -7.66 -4.34
C ARG A 51 2.67 -9.14 -4.64
N HIS A 52 3.88 -9.65 -4.39
CA HIS A 52 4.20 -11.06 -4.57
C HIS A 52 3.36 -11.94 -3.64
N TYR A 53 3.30 -11.61 -2.35
CA TYR A 53 2.48 -12.36 -1.40
C TYR A 53 1.00 -12.39 -1.79
N LEU A 54 0.41 -11.23 -2.12
CA LEU A 54 -1.00 -11.14 -2.51
C LEU A 54 -1.29 -11.88 -3.82
N ARG A 55 -0.32 -11.92 -4.74
CA ARG A 55 -0.44 -12.70 -5.96
C ARG A 55 -0.55 -14.18 -5.64
N ASP A 56 0.25 -14.69 -4.71
CA ASP A 56 0.38 -16.13 -4.42
C ASP A 56 -0.64 -16.63 -3.38
N HIS A 57 -1.26 -15.73 -2.62
CA HIS A 57 -2.12 -16.08 -1.47
C HIS A 57 -3.50 -15.41 -1.45
N ASP A 58 -3.73 -14.30 -2.16
CA ASP A 58 -5.04 -13.62 -2.22
C ASP A 58 -5.74 -14.03 -3.55
N HIS A 59 -5.81 -15.34 -3.83
CA HIS A 59 -6.29 -15.90 -5.10
C HIS A 59 -7.81 -16.01 -5.23
N SER A 60 -8.56 -16.05 -4.13
CA SER A 60 -9.95 -16.47 -4.16
C SER A 60 -10.89 -15.29 -3.95
N ARG A 61 -11.78 -15.07 -4.93
CA ARG A 61 -13.07 -14.38 -4.72
C ARG A 61 -13.98 -15.17 -3.76
N ASP A 62 -13.62 -16.43 -3.46
CA ASP A 62 -14.42 -17.44 -2.76
C ASP A 62 -13.88 -17.87 -1.38
N ASP A 63 -12.68 -17.46 -0.92
CA ASP A 63 -12.36 -17.59 0.51
C ASP A 63 -12.98 -16.41 1.24
N ASP A 64 -14.08 -16.69 1.95
CA ASP A 64 -14.83 -15.73 2.76
C ASP A 64 -13.98 -15.02 3.84
N THR A 65 -12.73 -15.44 4.05
CA THR A 65 -11.80 -14.78 4.97
C THR A 65 -10.57 -14.23 4.23
N PRO A 66 -10.55 -12.92 3.96
CA PRO A 66 -9.35 -12.25 3.48
C PRO A 66 -8.19 -12.51 4.45
N VAL A 67 -7.01 -12.91 3.94
CA VAL A 67 -5.80 -13.09 4.78
C VAL A 67 -5.59 -11.86 5.68
N SER A 68 -5.35 -12.09 6.97
CA SER A 68 -5.22 -11.01 7.95
C SER A 68 -3.98 -10.16 7.67
N LEU A 69 -4.04 -8.86 8.00
CA LEU A 69 -2.88 -7.97 7.84
C LEU A 69 -1.68 -8.43 8.67
N THR A 70 -1.93 -9.07 9.82
CA THR A 70 -0.90 -9.70 10.66
C THR A 70 -0.21 -10.84 9.94
N ALA A 71 -0.97 -11.78 9.36
CA ALA A 71 -0.39 -12.91 8.62
C ALA A 71 0.42 -12.44 7.40
N ILE A 72 -0.08 -11.42 6.67
CA ILE A 72 0.68 -10.84 5.57
C ILE A 72 2.00 -10.26 6.11
N ARG A 73 1.96 -9.44 7.17
CA ARG A 73 3.16 -8.80 7.75
C ARG A 73 4.18 -9.82 8.25
N GLU A 74 3.73 -10.89 8.89
CA GLU A 74 4.62 -11.98 9.34
C GLU A 74 5.32 -12.65 8.17
N ALA A 75 4.65 -12.81 7.04
CA ALA A 75 5.22 -13.40 5.84
C ALA A 75 6.14 -12.45 5.06
N VAL A 76 5.78 -11.17 4.94
CA VAL A 76 6.52 -10.19 4.13
C VAL A 76 7.63 -9.47 4.89
N GLY A 77 7.59 -9.45 6.23
CA GLY A 77 8.58 -8.79 7.08
C GLY A 77 7.98 -7.73 8.00
N GLY A 78 8.46 -7.73 9.26
CA GLY A 78 7.99 -6.82 10.31
C GLY A 78 8.36 -5.34 10.11
N ASP A 79 9.26 -5.05 9.17
CA ASP A 79 9.66 -3.71 8.75
C ASP A 79 8.58 -2.99 7.92
N ILE A 80 7.64 -3.75 7.33
CA ILE A 80 6.55 -3.20 6.54
C ILE A 80 5.40 -2.80 7.47
N SER A 81 4.93 -1.55 7.33
CA SER A 81 3.80 -1.05 8.11
C SER A 81 2.48 -1.69 7.66
N PHE A 82 1.55 -1.87 8.60
CA PHE A 82 0.20 -2.35 8.27
C PHE A 82 -0.53 -1.46 7.25
N ASP A 83 -0.27 -0.16 7.29
CA ASP A 83 -0.84 0.79 6.34
C ASP A 83 -0.30 0.56 4.92
N THR A 84 1.00 0.29 4.76
CA THR A 84 1.59 -0.10 3.47
C THR A 84 0.89 -1.36 2.92
N ILE A 85 0.72 -2.38 3.76
CA ILE A 85 0.05 -3.63 3.36
C ILE A 85 -1.39 -3.36 2.93
N ARG A 86 -2.13 -2.57 3.71
CA ARG A 86 -3.53 -2.21 3.41
C ARG A 86 -3.66 -1.46 2.08
N THR A 87 -2.80 -0.48 1.83
CA THR A 87 -2.82 0.32 0.60
C THR A 87 -2.48 -0.52 -0.62
N VAL A 88 -1.38 -1.29 -0.56
CA VAL A 88 -0.98 -2.18 -1.67
C VAL A 88 -2.09 -3.19 -1.97
N ARG A 89 -2.71 -3.78 -0.94
CA ARG A 89 -3.83 -4.72 -1.12
C ARG A 89 -5.03 -4.08 -1.81
N ALA A 90 -5.40 -2.86 -1.42
CA ALA A 90 -6.51 -2.15 -2.03
C ALA A 90 -6.26 -1.89 -3.52
N VAL A 91 -5.05 -1.48 -3.88
CA VAL A 91 -4.65 -1.23 -5.28
C VAL A 91 -4.64 -2.53 -6.09
N VAL A 92 -3.97 -3.59 -5.60
CA VAL A 92 -3.90 -4.90 -6.29
C VAL A 92 -5.29 -5.49 -6.53
N ARG A 93 -6.24 -5.28 -5.63
CA ARG A 93 -7.63 -5.74 -5.80
C ARG A 93 -8.42 -4.91 -6.82
N ALA A 94 -8.07 -3.64 -7.00
CA ALA A 94 -8.70 -2.76 -7.99
C ALA A 94 -8.11 -2.92 -9.40
N GLU A 95 -6.87 -3.42 -9.52
CA GLU A 95 -6.22 -3.77 -10.79
C GLU A 95 -6.81 -5.05 -11.44
N ARG A 96 -7.63 -5.83 -10.72
CA ARG A 96 -8.25 -7.10 -11.16
C ARG A 96 -9.67 -6.91 -11.69
#